data_AF-A0A085WIZ6-F1
#
_entry.id   AF-A0A085WIZ6-F1
#
_cell.length_a   1.000
_cell.length_b   1.000
_cell.length_c   1.000
_cell.angle_alpha   90.00
_cell.angle_beta   90.00
_cell.angle_gamma   90.00
#
_symmetry.space_group_name_H-M   'P 1'
#
loop_
_entity.id
_entity.type
_entity.pdbx_description
1 polymer ?
#
loop_
_entity_poly.entity_id
_entity_poly.type
_entity_poly.pdbx_seq_one_letter_code
_entity_poly.pdbx_strand_id
1 'polypeptide(L)'
;MAAAEKPIPKLPPLPGSKEYQRIESKKQMELDKALRELVLGAQVVTEPGETAFYFMTRKGKLRRLELTPAQAKQLEDGALAVVERPEPAQIEHSLVPAATAEQMFALSKKSVRFLNRTESPIGFMSDDDVKAQQAAEAAGTAPEIPDEPEGGEGSAEAAAPPPEGSAPEGGSSEPQAQ
;
A
#
# COMPACT_ATOMS: atom_id res chain seq x y z
N MET A 1 -37.43 22.84 -39.30
CA MET A 1 -37.47 21.55 -38.58
C MET A 1 -36.17 21.42 -37.80
N ALA A 2 -36.24 21.48 -36.46
CA ALA A 2 -35.09 21.34 -35.59
C ALA A 2 -34.85 19.83 -35.32
N ALA A 3 -33.71 19.30 -35.75
CA ALA A 3 -33.28 17.95 -35.40
C ALA A 3 -32.63 18.01 -34.02
N ALA A 4 -33.29 17.44 -33.02
CA ALA A 4 -32.76 17.29 -31.67
C ALA A 4 -31.59 16.29 -31.70
N GLU A 5 -30.35 16.80 -31.70
CA GLU A 5 -29.15 16.01 -31.53
C GLU A 5 -29.15 15.42 -30.11
N LYS A 6 -29.32 14.09 -30.02
CA LYS A 6 -29.22 13.34 -28.77
C LYS A 6 -27.80 13.53 -28.22
N PRO A 7 -27.62 13.90 -26.93
CA PRO A 7 -26.29 14.12 -26.37
C PRO A 7 -25.49 12.82 -26.47
N ILE A 8 -24.36 12.90 -27.19
CA ILE A 8 -23.45 11.77 -27.36
C ILE A 8 -22.97 11.34 -25.97
N PRO A 9 -23.14 10.05 -25.58
CA PRO A 9 -22.65 9.58 -24.28
C PRO A 9 -21.13 9.79 -24.23
N LYS A 10 -20.67 10.49 -23.19
CA LYS A 10 -19.24 10.77 -23.01
C LYS A 10 -18.50 9.44 -22.92
N LEU A 11 -17.63 9.21 -23.91
CA LEU A 11 -16.77 8.03 -23.96
C LEU A 11 -15.89 7.98 -22.69
N PRO A 12 -15.64 6.79 -22.13
CA PRO A 12 -14.71 6.65 -21.02
C PRO A 12 -13.34 7.20 -21.43
N PRO A 13 -12.63 7.91 -20.53
CA PRO A 13 -11.35 8.51 -20.87
C PRO A 13 -10.34 7.43 -21.25
N LEU A 14 -9.48 7.74 -22.22
CA LEU A 14 -8.48 6.79 -22.73
C LEU A 14 -7.47 6.42 -21.62
N PRO A 15 -7.07 5.14 -21.52
CA PRO A 15 -6.06 4.69 -20.55
C PRO A 15 -4.77 5.51 -20.71
N GLY A 16 -4.21 5.96 -19.58
CA GLY A 16 -3.01 6.81 -19.55
C GLY A 16 -3.27 8.32 -19.56
N SER A 17 -4.50 8.78 -19.84
CA SER A 17 -4.87 10.21 -19.76
C SER A 17 -4.92 10.71 -18.30
N LYS A 18 -4.63 12.00 -18.05
CA LYS A 18 -4.73 12.60 -16.70
C LYS A 18 -6.10 12.38 -16.04
N GLU A 19 -7.17 12.40 -16.83
CA GLU A 19 -8.54 12.16 -16.36
C GLU A 19 -8.79 10.70 -15.98
N TYR A 20 -8.22 9.76 -16.76
CA TYR A 20 -8.24 8.34 -16.44
C TYR A 20 -7.45 8.06 -15.15
N GLN A 21 -6.26 8.65 -15.00
CA GLN A 21 -5.44 8.55 -13.79
C GLN A 21 -6.19 9.09 -12.56
N ARG A 22 -6.86 10.25 -12.66
CA ARG A 22 -7.68 10.79 -11.55
C ARG A 22 -8.82 9.86 -11.15
N ILE A 23 -9.52 9.26 -12.11
CA ILE A 23 -10.61 8.31 -11.84
C ILE A 23 -10.07 7.03 -11.21
N GLU A 24 -8.94 6.50 -11.72
CA GLU A 24 -8.31 5.29 -11.19
C GLU A 24 -7.76 5.52 -9.78
N SER A 25 -7.06 6.64 -9.54
CA SER A 25 -6.61 7.01 -8.20
C SER A 25 -7.78 7.20 -7.23
N LYS A 26 -8.88 7.79 -7.67
CA LYS A 26 -10.08 7.93 -6.82
C LYS A 26 -10.69 6.57 -6.46
N LYS A 27 -10.83 5.68 -7.44
CA LYS A 27 -11.30 4.30 -7.20
C LYS A 27 -10.37 3.53 -6.27
N GLN A 28 -9.06 3.71 -6.44
CA GLN A 28 -8.05 3.08 -5.59
C GLN A 28 -8.18 3.59 -4.15
N MET A 29 -8.27 4.91 -3.95
CA MET A 29 -8.51 5.51 -2.63
C MET A 29 -9.83 5.02 -1.98
N GLU A 30 -10.91 4.89 -2.76
CA GLU A 30 -12.18 4.35 -2.25
C GLU A 30 -12.06 2.87 -1.86
N LEU A 31 -11.33 2.07 -2.64
CA LEU A 31 -11.02 0.68 -2.30
C LEU A 31 -10.18 0.58 -1.04
N ASP A 32 -9.10 1.35 -0.94
CA ASP A 32 -8.20 1.35 0.22
C ASP A 32 -8.96 1.81 1.49
N LYS A 33 -9.83 2.80 1.37
CA LYS A 33 -10.72 3.22 2.46
C LYS A 33 -11.65 2.08 2.88
N ALA A 34 -12.34 1.43 1.93
CA ALA A 34 -13.26 0.34 2.23
C ALA A 34 -12.55 -0.85 2.90
N LEU A 35 -11.36 -1.21 2.42
CA LEU A 35 -10.53 -2.25 3.02
C LEU A 35 -10.13 -1.89 4.45
N ARG A 36 -9.69 -0.65 4.68
CA ARG A 36 -9.30 -0.17 6.01
C ARG A 36 -10.47 -0.23 6.99
N GLU A 37 -11.63 0.30 6.63
CA GLU A 37 -12.82 0.29 7.49
C GLU A 37 -13.24 -1.14 7.85
N LEU A 38 -13.17 -2.06 6.88
CA LEU A 38 -13.53 -3.46 7.08
C LEU A 38 -12.53 -4.18 8.00
N VAL A 39 -11.23 -3.90 7.90
CA VAL A 39 -10.23 -4.42 8.85
C VAL A 39 -10.43 -3.83 10.24
N LEU A 40 -10.60 -2.52 10.37
CA LEU A 40 -10.78 -1.85 11.67
C LEU A 40 -12.00 -2.38 12.44
N GLY A 41 -13.09 -2.72 11.74
CA GLY A 41 -14.30 -3.25 12.36
C GLY A 41 -14.22 -4.71 12.80
N ALA A 42 -13.27 -5.48 12.27
CA ALA A 42 -13.19 -6.93 12.48
C ALA A 42 -11.80 -7.42 12.92
N GLN A 43 -10.86 -6.51 13.17
CA GLN A 43 -9.51 -6.88 13.60
C GLN A 43 -9.56 -7.62 14.94
N VAL A 44 -8.81 -8.72 14.99
CA VAL A 44 -8.55 -9.45 16.23
C VAL A 44 -7.28 -8.89 16.84
N VAL A 45 -7.29 -8.68 18.16
CA VAL A 45 -6.11 -8.24 18.89
C VAL A 45 -5.05 -9.34 18.78
N THR A 46 -3.89 -8.98 18.23
CA THR A 46 -2.73 -9.86 18.22
C THR A 46 -2.13 -9.86 19.62
N GLU A 47 -2.15 -11.00 20.29
CA GLU A 47 -1.49 -11.16 21.58
C GLU A 47 -0.07 -11.67 21.32
N PRO A 48 0.98 -10.96 21.79
CA PRO A 48 2.35 -11.41 21.60
C PRO A 48 2.53 -12.74 22.33
N GLY A 49 2.73 -13.80 21.55
CA GLY A 49 2.96 -15.15 22.06
C GLY A 49 4.27 -15.75 21.54
N GLU A 50 4.60 -16.95 22.02
CA GLU A 50 5.87 -17.62 21.68
C GLU A 50 5.93 -18.14 20.23
N THR A 51 4.80 -18.21 19.51
CA THR A 51 4.77 -18.72 18.14
C THR A 51 5.03 -17.61 17.14
N ALA A 52 6.23 -17.61 16.54
CA ALA A 52 6.54 -16.73 15.42
C ALA A 52 5.89 -17.26 14.14
N PHE A 53 5.00 -16.46 13.54
CA PHE A 53 4.40 -16.71 12.26
C PHE A 53 5.05 -15.83 11.19
N TYR A 54 5.57 -16.44 10.14
CA TYR A 54 6.25 -15.75 9.05
C TYR A 54 5.34 -15.68 7.81
N PHE A 55 5.31 -14.53 7.17
CA PHE A 55 4.57 -14.32 5.93
C PHE A 55 5.27 -13.31 5.03
N MET A 56 5.05 -13.41 3.72
CA MET A 56 5.60 -12.44 2.77
C MET A 56 4.66 -11.24 2.60
N THR A 57 5.26 -10.05 2.61
CA THR A 57 4.61 -8.81 2.20
C THR A 57 4.44 -8.78 0.67
N ARG A 58 3.59 -7.86 0.15
CA ARG A 58 3.46 -7.63 -1.31
C ARG A 58 4.78 -7.45 -2.05
N LYS A 59 5.75 -6.85 -1.35
CA LYS A 59 7.07 -6.48 -1.84
C LYS A 59 8.05 -7.67 -1.81
N GLY A 60 7.67 -8.82 -1.25
CA GLY A 60 8.54 -9.99 -1.12
C GLY A 60 9.47 -9.96 0.10
N LYS A 61 9.30 -8.95 0.99
CA LYS A 61 9.96 -8.94 2.30
C LYS A 61 9.27 -9.93 3.23
N LEU A 62 10.04 -10.70 3.98
CA LEU A 62 9.50 -11.61 5.00
C LEU A 62 9.18 -10.79 6.26
N ARG A 63 7.96 -10.92 6.77
CA ARG A 63 7.53 -10.31 8.03
C ARG A 63 7.24 -11.39 9.05
N ARG A 64 7.52 -11.07 10.31
CA ARG A 64 7.24 -11.91 11.48
C ARG A 64 6.09 -11.30 12.28
N LEU A 65 5.16 -12.14 12.70
CA LEU A 65 4.10 -11.83 13.66
C LEU A 65 4.21 -12.79 14.83
N GLU A 66 4.17 -12.27 16.05
CA GLU A 66 4.20 -13.09 17.26
C GLU A 66 2.78 -13.40 17.70
N LEU A 67 2.46 -14.69 17.79
CA LEU A 67 1.12 -15.19 18.03
C LEU A 67 1.09 -16.13 19.21
N THR A 68 -0.05 -16.17 19.88
CA THR A 68 -0.36 -17.26 20.80
C THR A 68 -0.54 -18.57 20.03
N PRO A 69 -0.27 -19.74 20.65
CA PRO A 69 -0.48 -21.03 20.00
C PRO A 69 -1.94 -21.26 19.60
N ALA A 70 -2.89 -20.65 20.33
CA ALA A 70 -4.30 -20.70 19.98
C ALA A 70 -4.63 -19.90 18.70
N GLN A 71 -3.97 -18.75 18.48
CA GLN A 71 -4.13 -17.96 17.26
C GLN A 71 -3.40 -18.60 16.08
N ALA A 72 -2.20 -19.15 16.30
CA ALA A 72 -1.48 -19.92 15.29
C ALA A 72 -2.33 -21.09 14.79
N LYS A 73 -2.90 -21.86 15.71
CA LYS A 73 -3.81 -22.97 15.36
C LYS A 73 -5.05 -22.49 14.59
N GLN A 74 -5.59 -21.32 14.90
CA GLN A 74 -6.72 -20.75 14.16
C GLN A 74 -6.34 -20.28 12.75
N LEU A 75 -5.10 -19.81 12.53
CA LEU A 75 -4.57 -19.55 11.19
C LEU A 75 -4.40 -20.85 10.41
N GLU A 76 -3.86 -21.88 11.06
CA GLU A 76 -3.70 -23.22 10.47
C GLU A 76 -5.04 -23.88 10.16
N ASP A 77 -6.07 -23.70 10.97
CA ASP A 77 -7.43 -24.20 10.71
C ASP A 77 -8.16 -23.38 9.63
N GLY A 78 -7.66 -22.17 9.34
CA GLY A 78 -8.30 -21.24 8.41
C GLY A 78 -9.45 -20.44 9.03
N ALA A 79 -9.56 -20.41 10.36
CA ALA A 79 -10.51 -19.56 11.09
C ALA A 79 -10.06 -18.09 11.14
N LEU A 80 -8.74 -17.85 11.16
CA LEU A 80 -8.12 -16.53 11.08
C LEU A 80 -7.32 -16.37 9.78
N ALA A 81 -7.05 -15.13 9.43
CA ALA A 81 -6.28 -14.75 8.25
C ALA A 81 -5.45 -13.50 8.51
N VAL A 82 -4.34 -13.37 7.78
CA VAL A 82 -3.47 -12.17 7.79
C VAL A 82 -3.80 -11.33 6.58
N VAL A 83 -4.21 -10.09 6.81
CA VAL A 83 -4.60 -9.12 5.78
C VAL A 83 -3.79 -7.84 5.86
N GLU A 84 -3.61 -7.19 4.71
CA GLU A 84 -3.00 -5.88 4.59
C GLU A 84 -4.04 -4.79 4.85
N ARG A 85 -3.68 -3.85 5.72
CA ARG A 85 -4.41 -2.61 5.95
C ARG A 85 -3.66 -1.48 5.27
N PRO A 86 -4.21 -0.90 4.20
CA PRO A 86 -3.62 0.26 3.55
C PRO A 86 -3.79 1.50 4.44
N GLU A 87 -2.71 1.94 5.10
CA GLU A 87 -2.58 3.23 5.76
C GLU A 87 -1.94 4.27 4.81
N PRO A 88 -2.16 5.58 5.02
CA PRO A 88 -1.66 6.62 4.10
C PRO A 88 -0.12 6.70 4.11
N ALA A 89 0.49 6.34 5.24
CA ALA A 89 1.93 6.32 5.43
C ALA A 89 2.53 4.91 5.24
N GLN A 90 1.75 3.84 5.46
CA GLN A 90 2.28 2.47 5.53
C GLN A 90 1.30 1.36 5.22
N ILE A 91 1.80 0.14 5.10
CA ILE A 91 0.96 -1.05 4.98
C ILE A 91 1.13 -1.88 6.24
N GLU A 92 0.15 -1.76 7.13
CA GLU A 92 0.10 -2.57 8.34
C GLU A 92 -0.51 -3.95 8.04
N HIS A 93 -0.19 -4.93 8.89
CA HIS A 93 -0.74 -6.27 8.80
C HIS A 93 -1.58 -6.55 10.04
N SER A 94 -2.76 -7.11 9.84
CA SER A 94 -3.68 -7.40 10.94
C SER A 94 -4.27 -8.79 10.81
N LEU A 95 -4.64 -9.37 11.94
CA LEU A 95 -5.44 -10.58 11.99
C LEU A 95 -6.91 -10.24 11.88
N VAL A 96 -7.62 -10.95 11.01
CA VAL A 96 -9.07 -10.87 10.88
C VAL A 96 -9.67 -12.28 10.77
N PRO A 97 -10.95 -12.46 11.08
CA PRO A 97 -11.66 -13.70 10.81
C PRO A 97 -11.69 -14.05 9.32
N ALA A 98 -11.78 -15.34 9.01
CA ALA A 98 -11.83 -15.84 7.63
C ALA A 98 -12.93 -15.19 6.80
N ALA A 99 -14.14 -15.04 7.36
CA ALA A 99 -15.27 -14.40 6.68
C ALA A 99 -14.98 -12.96 6.25
N THR A 100 -14.20 -12.23 7.05
CA THR A 100 -13.75 -10.87 6.75
C THR A 100 -12.67 -10.89 5.66
N ALA A 101 -11.70 -11.80 5.77
CA ALA A 101 -10.66 -11.96 4.76
C ALA A 101 -11.20 -12.38 3.39
N GLU A 102 -12.24 -13.21 3.33
CA GLU A 102 -12.90 -13.56 2.07
C GLU A 102 -13.57 -12.36 1.40
N GLN A 103 -14.21 -11.48 2.19
CA GLN A 103 -14.76 -10.22 1.69
C GLN A 103 -13.65 -9.30 1.16
N MET A 104 -12.52 -9.20 1.88
CA MET A 104 -11.36 -8.44 1.40
C MET A 104 -10.79 -9.03 0.12
N PHE A 105 -10.69 -10.36 0.03
CA PHE A 105 -10.18 -11.05 -1.16
C PHE A 105 -11.07 -10.81 -2.39
N ALA A 106 -12.38 -10.76 -2.19
CA ALA A 106 -13.35 -10.45 -3.25
C ALA A 106 -13.22 -9.00 -3.75
N LEU A 107 -12.96 -8.05 -2.85
CA LEU A 107 -12.71 -6.64 -3.21
C LEU A 107 -11.35 -6.46 -3.89
N SER A 108 -10.32 -7.06 -3.32
CA SER A 108 -8.95 -6.99 -3.80
C SER A 108 -8.17 -8.22 -3.37
N LYS A 109 -7.79 -9.04 -4.36
CA LYS A 109 -6.92 -10.22 -4.17
C LYS A 109 -5.58 -9.85 -3.52
N LYS A 110 -5.15 -8.59 -3.69
CA LYS A 110 -3.92 -8.05 -3.12
C LYS A 110 -4.06 -7.62 -1.66
N SER A 111 -5.20 -7.81 -1.01
CA SER A 111 -5.39 -7.38 0.38
C SER A 111 -5.25 -8.51 1.40
N VAL A 112 -5.21 -9.77 0.95
CA VAL A 112 -4.99 -10.94 1.82
C VAL A 112 -3.56 -11.45 1.62
N ARG A 113 -2.81 -11.66 2.71
CA ARG A 113 -1.47 -12.28 2.67
C ARG A 113 -1.52 -13.75 2.98
N PHE A 114 -2.30 -14.10 4.00
CA PHE A 114 -2.43 -15.48 4.42
C PHE A 114 -3.90 -15.81 4.70
N LEU A 115 -4.39 -16.89 4.10
CA LEU A 115 -5.71 -17.44 4.37
C LEU A 115 -5.68 -18.93 4.02
N ASN A 116 -5.91 -19.78 5.01
CA ASN A 116 -6.05 -21.21 4.74
C ASN A 116 -7.45 -21.51 4.22
N ARG A 117 -7.55 -21.89 2.95
CA ARG A 117 -8.80 -22.34 2.32
C ARG A 117 -8.61 -23.77 1.86
N THR A 118 -9.67 -24.57 1.99
CA THR A 118 -9.66 -25.98 1.61
C THR A 118 -9.30 -26.21 0.14
N GLU A 119 -9.71 -25.32 -0.75
CA GLU A 119 -9.47 -25.47 -2.21
C GLU A 119 -8.31 -24.63 -2.74
N SER A 120 -8.02 -23.48 -2.10
CA SER A 120 -7.03 -22.52 -2.59
C SER A 120 -6.37 -21.79 -1.43
N PRO A 121 -5.40 -22.42 -0.76
CA PRO A 121 -4.64 -21.79 0.31
C PRO A 121 -3.82 -20.62 -0.23
N ILE A 122 -3.84 -19.50 0.49
CA ILE A 122 -3.15 -18.27 0.12
C ILE A 122 -2.01 -18.03 1.10
N GLY A 123 -0.82 -17.72 0.59
CA GLY A 123 0.33 -17.31 1.41
C GLY A 123 1.08 -18.44 2.10
N PHE A 124 0.80 -19.69 1.76
CA PHE A 124 1.53 -20.83 2.28
C PHE A 124 2.92 -20.90 1.66
N MET A 125 3.93 -20.97 2.52
CA MET A 125 5.32 -21.20 2.15
C MET A 125 5.80 -22.45 2.88
N SER A 126 6.72 -23.18 2.26
CA SER A 126 7.39 -24.30 2.93
C SER A 126 8.38 -23.74 3.98
N ASP A 127 8.62 -24.48 5.06
CA ASP A 127 9.65 -24.10 6.05
C ASP A 127 11.03 -23.89 5.41
N ASP A 128 11.35 -24.63 4.34
CA ASP A 128 12.59 -24.47 3.58
C ASP A 128 12.66 -23.11 2.86
N ASP A 129 11.57 -22.66 2.23
CA ASP A 129 11.48 -21.34 1.60
C ASP A 129 11.59 -20.21 2.63
N VAL A 130 10.94 -20.36 3.79
CA VAL A 130 11.04 -19.38 4.88
C VAL A 130 12.48 -19.28 5.37
N LYS A 131 13.15 -20.42 5.59
CA LYS A 131 14.54 -20.46 6.04
C LYS A 131 15.52 -19.92 4.99
N ALA A 132 15.33 -20.27 3.72
CA ALA A 132 16.11 -19.73 2.62
C ALA A 132 15.99 -18.21 2.55
N GLN A 133 14.79 -17.68 2.78
CA GLN A 133 14.55 -16.25 2.71
C GLN A 133 15.05 -15.48 3.94
N GLN A 134 14.95 -16.08 5.12
CA GLN A 134 15.64 -15.59 6.32
C GLN A 134 17.16 -15.54 6.12
N ALA A 135 17.74 -16.59 5.51
CA ALA A 135 19.16 -16.63 5.21
C ALA A 135 19.53 -15.58 4.15
N ALA A 136 18.67 -15.34 3.15
CA ALA A 136 18.88 -14.32 2.14
C ALA A 136 18.84 -12.89 2.72
N GLU A 137 17.91 -12.60 3.64
CA GLU A 137 17.87 -11.33 4.37
C GLU A 137 19.07 -11.18 5.31
N ALA A 138 19.43 -12.23 6.06
CA ALA A 138 20.60 -12.21 6.95
C ALA A 138 21.93 -12.05 6.18
N ALA A 139 22.01 -12.56 4.96
CA ALA A 139 23.18 -12.43 4.08
C ALA A 139 23.19 -11.12 3.27
N GLY A 140 22.16 -10.26 3.39
CA GLY A 140 22.04 -9.03 2.62
C GLY A 140 21.91 -9.25 1.11
N THR A 141 21.54 -10.45 0.68
CA THR A 141 21.39 -10.82 -0.74
C THR A 141 19.93 -10.85 -1.19
N ALA A 142 18.98 -10.65 -0.27
CA ALA A 142 17.59 -10.41 -0.60
C ALA A 142 17.46 -9.16 -1.48
N PRO A 143 16.55 -9.14 -2.47
CA PRO A 143 16.36 -7.95 -3.30
C PRO A 143 15.97 -6.76 -2.41
N GLU A 144 16.91 -5.87 -2.17
CA GLU A 144 16.70 -4.55 -1.58
C GLU A 144 15.89 -3.71 -2.58
N ILE A 145 14.58 -3.88 -2.52
CA ILE A 145 13.67 -2.79 -2.88
C ILE A 145 13.84 -1.74 -1.78
N PRO A 146 14.29 -0.52 -2.13
CA PRO A 146 14.62 0.50 -1.15
C PRO A 146 13.48 0.67 -0.14
N ASP A 147 13.86 0.54 1.13
CA ASP A 147 13.07 0.93 2.28
C ASP A 147 13.09 2.46 2.29
N GLU A 148 12.18 3.08 1.54
CA GLU A 148 11.93 4.51 1.74
C GLU A 148 11.46 4.68 3.18
N PRO A 149 12.12 5.53 3.97
CA PRO A 149 11.80 5.67 5.38
C PRO A 149 10.38 6.19 5.52
N GLU A 150 9.57 5.38 6.16
CA GLU A 150 8.36 5.83 6.82
C GLU A 150 8.71 6.83 7.92
N GLY A 151 8.04 7.98 7.93
CA GLY A 151 8.08 8.91 9.06
C GLY A 151 9.11 10.02 8.94
N GLY A 152 8.82 10.99 8.07
CA GLY A 152 9.48 12.29 8.02
C GLY A 152 8.45 13.39 7.77
N GLU A 153 7.56 13.58 8.74
CA GLU A 153 6.63 14.70 8.79
C GLU A 153 7.44 16.01 8.81
N GLY A 154 7.27 16.82 7.76
CA GLY A 154 7.83 18.15 7.62
C GLY A 154 6.76 19.11 7.12
N SER A 155 5.67 19.25 7.88
CA SER A 155 4.78 20.41 7.76
C SER A 155 4.91 21.28 9.00
N ALA A 156 5.66 22.35 8.86
CA ALA A 156 5.58 23.60 9.62
C ALA A 156 6.51 24.58 8.89
N GLU A 157 6.19 25.82 8.57
CA GLU A 157 5.02 26.66 8.79
C GLU A 157 5.25 27.89 7.88
N ALA A 158 4.16 28.53 7.46
CA ALA A 158 4.19 29.73 6.65
C ALA A 158 4.89 30.90 7.34
N ALA A 159 5.71 31.65 6.59
CA ALA A 159 5.94 33.07 6.83
C ALA A 159 6.42 33.76 5.54
N ALA A 160 5.48 34.35 4.80
CA ALA A 160 5.71 35.62 4.10
C ALA A 160 5.42 36.76 5.10
N PRO A 161 5.81 38.06 4.92
CA PRO A 161 6.03 38.74 3.63
C PRO A 161 7.16 39.85 3.69
N PRO A 162 7.14 41.01 2.96
CA PRO A 162 8.27 41.60 2.19
C PRO A 162 8.62 43.04 2.70
N PRO A 163 8.91 44.11 1.90
CA PRO A 163 9.74 44.37 0.70
C PRO A 163 10.83 45.49 0.94
N GLU A 164 11.68 45.79 -0.05
CA GLU A 164 12.29 47.11 -0.41
C GLU A 164 13.62 46.85 -1.16
N GLY A 165 13.71 47.12 -2.47
CA GLY A 165 14.12 48.43 -2.98
C GLY A 165 15.65 48.46 -3.10
N SER A 166 16.27 48.24 -4.24
CA SER A 166 16.32 49.23 -5.33
C SER A 166 16.95 48.60 -6.57
N ALA A 167 16.31 48.79 -7.72
CA ALA A 167 16.99 48.90 -9.02
C ALA A 167 17.32 50.41 -9.24
N PRO A 168 17.87 50.89 -10.38
CA PRO A 168 18.38 50.21 -11.58
C PRO A 168 19.66 50.88 -12.18
N GLU A 169 20.01 50.48 -13.40
CA GLU A 169 20.82 51.17 -14.43
C GLU A 169 22.34 51.31 -14.18
N GLY A 170 23.23 51.13 -15.15
CA GLY A 170 23.13 50.97 -16.59
C GLY A 170 24.55 51.12 -17.18
N GLY A 171 24.73 50.78 -18.45
CA GLY A 171 25.86 51.29 -19.24
C GLY A 171 26.86 50.27 -19.78
N SER A 172 26.62 49.88 -21.04
CA SER A 172 27.61 49.77 -22.12
C SER A 172 28.85 48.89 -21.94
N SER A 173 28.95 47.81 -22.72
CA SER A 173 29.69 47.81 -24.00
C SER A 173 29.84 46.38 -24.56
N GLU A 174 29.21 46.12 -25.71
CA GLU A 174 29.74 45.24 -26.77
C GLU A 174 30.83 46.03 -27.56
N PRO A 175 31.58 45.51 -28.56
CA PRO A 175 31.71 44.14 -29.09
C PRO A 175 33.18 43.70 -29.41
N GLN A 176 33.32 42.44 -29.86
CA GLN A 176 34.19 41.84 -30.89
C GLN A 176 35.52 42.50 -31.38
N ALA A 177 36.52 41.62 -31.63
CA ALA A 177 37.61 41.66 -32.65
C ALA A 177 39.07 41.77 -32.14
N GLN A 178 39.82 40.66 -32.14
CA GLN A 178 40.75 40.23 -33.21
C GLN A 178 41.32 38.84 -32.90
#